data_AF-A0A2M8D7G1-F1
#
_entry.id   AF-A0A2M8D7G1-F1
#
_cell.length_a   1.000
_cell.length_b   1.000
_cell.length_c   1.000
_cell.angle_alpha   90.00
_cell.angle_beta   90.00
_cell.angle_gamma   90.00
#
_symmetry.space_group_name_H-M   'P 1'
#
loop_
_entity.id
_entity.type
_entity.pdbx_description
1 polymer ?
#
loop_
_entity_poly.entity_id
_entity_poly.type
_entity_poly.pdbx_seq_one_letter_code
_entity_poly.pdbx_strand_id
1 'polypeptide(L)'
;NLTSHFLLPSALFSLMTGLLIIVSRRKALTQVIGYLTMENGVYLFGAALAIEEPLLVEMGVLLDVFVAVFIMGITIYQINSEFDHIDTDRLSELKD
;
A
#
# COMPACT_ATOMS: atom_id res chain seq x y z
N ASN A 1 0.05 -25.42 -21.62
CA ASN A 1 0.57 -24.44 -20.65
C ASN A 1 -0.30 -24.43 -19.41
N LEU A 2 -0.01 -25.26 -18.39
CA LEU A 2 -0.76 -25.24 -17.13
C LEU A 2 -0.59 -23.91 -16.37
N THR A 3 0.57 -23.25 -16.55
CA THR A 3 0.91 -21.97 -15.93
C THR A 3 -0.06 -20.86 -16.29
N SER A 4 -0.57 -20.79 -17.52
CA SER A 4 -1.51 -19.74 -17.92
C SER A 4 -2.89 -19.87 -17.25
N HIS A 5 -3.27 -21.07 -16.82
CA HIS A 5 -4.59 -21.28 -16.21
C HIS A 5 -4.68 -20.68 -14.79
N PHE A 6 -3.58 -20.68 -14.05
CA PHE A 6 -3.54 -20.16 -12.67
C PHE A 6 -3.20 -18.67 -12.56
N LEU A 7 -2.76 -18.03 -13.65
CA LEU A 7 -2.42 -16.60 -13.66
C LEU A 7 -3.65 -15.71 -13.42
N LEU A 8 -4.75 -15.94 -14.12
CA LEU A 8 -5.95 -15.10 -13.97
C LEU A 8 -6.56 -15.19 -12.56
N PRO A 9 -6.75 -16.39 -11.96
CA PRO A 9 -7.25 -16.51 -10.59
C PRO A 9 -6.31 -15.91 -9.53
N SER A 10 -4.99 -16.08 -9.68
CA SER A 10 -4.00 -15.52 -8.74
C SER A 10 -3.90 -13.98 -8.83
N ALA A 11 -4.04 -13.42 -10.04
CA ALA A 11 -4.16 -11.98 -10.26
C ALA A 11 -5.37 -11.40 -9.52
N LEU A 12 -6.55 -11.99 -9.74
CA LEU A 12 -7.79 -11.57 -9.08
C LEU A 12 -7.73 -11.71 -7.57
N PHE A 13 -7.16 -12.83 -7.08
CA PHE A 13 -6.98 -13.06 -5.66
C PHE A 13 -6.10 -11.98 -5.02
N SER A 14 -4.98 -11.63 -5.66
CA SER A 14 -4.06 -10.61 -5.14
C SER A 14 -4.70 -9.23 -5.15
N LEU A 15 -5.47 -8.89 -6.19
CA LEU A 15 -6.19 -7.62 -6.31
C LEU A 15 -7.25 -7.47 -5.21
N MET A 16 -8.07 -8.50 -5.00
CA MET A 16 -9.08 -8.53 -3.93
C MET A 16 -8.46 -8.52 -2.53
N THR A 17 -7.36 -9.23 -2.34
CA THR A 17 -6.64 -9.26 -1.05
C THR A 17 -6.05 -7.89 -0.72
N GLY A 18 -5.37 -7.25 -1.68
CA GLY A 18 -4.83 -5.92 -1.51
C GLY A 18 -5.91 -4.89 -1.19
N LEU A 19 -7.03 -4.92 -1.94
CA LEU A 19 -8.19 -4.07 -1.67
C LEU A 19 -8.75 -4.28 -0.26
N LEU A 20 -8.93 -5.53 0.17
CA LEU A 20 -9.42 -5.85 1.51
C LEU A 20 -8.50 -5.30 2.60
N ILE A 21 -7.18 -5.40 2.42
CA ILE A 21 -6.20 -4.87 3.36
C ILE A 21 -6.29 -3.35 3.46
N ILE A 22 -6.42 -2.64 2.33
CA ILE A 22 -6.57 -1.18 2.29
C ILE A 22 -7.84 -0.75 3.03
N VAL A 23 -8.97 -1.42 2.75
CA VAL A 23 -10.27 -1.07 3.36
C VAL A 23 -10.32 -1.42 4.85
N SER A 24 -9.68 -2.51 5.27
CA SER A 24 -9.83 -3.03 6.65
C SER A 24 -8.88 -2.40 7.67
N ARG A 25 -7.83 -1.68 7.23
CA ARG A 25 -6.72 -1.27 8.12
C ARG A 25 -6.51 0.24 8.08
N ARG A 26 -6.34 0.84 9.27
CA ARG A 26 -6.10 2.28 9.45
C ARG A 26 -4.61 2.66 9.55
N LYS A 27 -3.73 1.68 9.73
CA LYS A 27 -2.28 1.92 9.85
C LYS A 27 -1.68 2.14 8.47
N ALA A 28 -0.94 3.24 8.30
CA ALA A 28 -0.28 3.61 7.03
C ALA A 28 0.58 2.47 6.46
N LEU A 29 1.37 1.80 7.30
CA LEU A 29 2.19 0.65 6.89
C LEU A 29 1.35 -0.46 6.25
N THR A 30 0.19 -0.77 6.84
CA THR A 30 -0.68 -1.85 6.36
C THR A 30 -1.42 -1.44 5.09
N GLN A 31 -1.76 -0.16 4.94
CA GLN A 31 -2.35 0.38 3.70
C GLN A 31 -1.38 0.25 2.52
N VAL A 32 -0.09 0.53 2.71
CA VAL A 32 0.90 0.36 1.63
C VAL A 32 1.16 -1.09 1.31
N ILE A 33 1.21 -1.99 2.30
CA ILE A 33 1.28 -3.43 2.01
C ILE A 33 0.07 -3.87 1.18
N GLY A 34 -1.13 -3.39 1.51
CA GLY A 34 -2.33 -3.63 0.72
C GLY A 34 -2.24 -3.06 -0.70
N TYR A 35 -1.72 -1.84 -0.84
CA TYR A 35 -1.47 -1.19 -2.12
C TYR A 35 -0.52 -1.98 -3.02
N LEU A 36 0.67 -2.32 -2.51
CA LEU A 36 1.66 -3.13 -3.22
C LEU A 36 1.08 -4.49 -3.63
N THR A 37 0.27 -5.11 -2.77
CA THR A 37 -0.37 -6.39 -3.08
C THR A 37 -1.40 -6.26 -4.20
N MET A 38 -2.19 -5.18 -4.18
CA MET A 38 -3.18 -4.88 -5.21
C MET A 38 -2.52 -4.59 -6.56
N GLU A 39 -1.49 -3.76 -6.56
CA GLU A 39 -0.70 -3.39 -7.73
C GLU A 39 -0.07 -4.62 -8.40
N ASN A 40 0.58 -5.50 -7.62
CA ASN A 40 1.10 -6.77 -8.14
C ASN A 40 0.01 -7.66 -8.76
N GLY A 41 -1.21 -7.62 -8.21
CA GLY A 41 -2.39 -8.28 -8.80
C GLY A 41 -2.81 -7.70 -10.15
N VAL A 42 -2.78 -6.37 -10.30
CA VAL A 42 -3.07 -5.68 -11.58
C VAL A 42 -2.01 -6.00 -12.62
N TYR A 43 -0.73 -6.04 -12.23
CA TYR A 43 0.36 -6.43 -13.13
C TYR A 43 0.17 -7.86 -13.65
N LEU A 44 -0.09 -8.81 -12.74
CA LEU A 44 -0.35 -10.20 -13.12
C LEU A 44 -1.59 -10.34 -14.01
N PHE A 45 -2.61 -9.51 -13.79
CA PHE A 45 -3.82 -9.46 -14.61
C PHE A 45 -3.52 -8.98 -16.04
N GLY A 46 -2.73 -7.90 -16.18
CA GLY A 46 -2.28 -7.39 -17.48
C GLY A 46 -1.40 -8.40 -18.23
N ALA A 47 -0.49 -9.07 -17.52
CA ALA A 47 0.34 -10.14 -18.08
C ALA A 47 -0.49 -11.35 -18.52
N ALA A 48 -1.52 -11.73 -17.77
CA ALA A 48 -2.44 -12.81 -18.13
C ALA A 48 -3.27 -12.49 -19.39
N LEU A 49 -3.50 -11.21 -19.68
CA LEU A 49 -4.18 -10.74 -20.88
C LEU A 49 -3.25 -10.54 -22.09
N ALA A 50 -1.95 -10.82 -21.95
CA ALA A 50 -0.94 -10.71 -23.01
C ALA A 50 -0.94 -9.33 -23.70
N ILE A 51 -1.02 -8.26 -22.91
CA ILE A 51 -0.86 -6.89 -23.41
C ILE A 51 0.61 -6.75 -23.85
N GLU A 52 0.84 -6.57 -25.15
CA GLU A 52 2.14 -6.76 -25.83
C GLU A 52 3.24 -5.74 -25.47
N GLU A 53 2.99 -4.79 -24.56
CA GLU A 53 3.91 -3.68 -24.24
C GLU A 53 4.21 -3.58 -22.73
N PRO A 54 5.33 -4.15 -22.23
CA PRO A 54 5.58 -4.31 -20.80
C PRO A 54 6.37 -3.15 -20.16
N LEU A 55 7.21 -2.43 -20.93
CA LEU A 55 8.20 -1.52 -20.35
C LEU A 55 7.58 -0.31 -19.64
N LEU A 56 6.55 0.30 -20.23
CA LEU A 56 5.87 1.46 -19.63
C LEU A 56 5.05 1.08 -18.39
N VAL A 57 4.48 -0.13 -18.37
CA VAL A 57 3.72 -0.64 -17.24
C VAL A 57 4.65 -0.96 -16.07
N GLU A 58 5.78 -1.64 -16.33
CA GLU A 58 6.80 -1.93 -15.33
C GLU A 58 7.41 -0.65 -14.73
N MET A 59 7.69 0.36 -15.56
CA MET A 59 8.20 1.65 -15.11
C MET A 59 7.15 2.44 -14.31
N GLY A 60 5.88 2.33 -14.68
CA GLY A 60 4.76 2.92 -13.94
C GLY A 60 4.62 2.32 -12.55
N VAL A 61 4.73 0.99 -12.45
CA VAL A 61 4.74 0.26 -11.17
C VAL A 61 5.91 0.71 -10.29
N LEU A 62 7.14 0.73 -10.83
CA LEU A 62 8.31 1.19 -10.08
C LEU A 62 8.17 2.62 -9.56
N LEU A 63 7.63 3.51 -10.39
CA LEU A 63 7.37 4.90 -9.99
C LEU A 63 6.32 4.99 -8.88
N ASP A 64 5.28 4.16 -8.96
CA ASP A 64 4.16 4.14 -8.03
C ASP A 64 4.58 3.61 -6.64
N VAL A 65 5.35 2.52 -6.61
CA VAL A 65 6.01 2.03 -5.38
C VAL A 65 6.93 3.10 -4.78
N PHE A 66 7.72 3.80 -5.60
CA PHE A 66 8.62 4.86 -5.15
C PHE A 66 7.85 6.00 -4.46
N VAL A 67 6.76 6.47 -5.08
CA VAL A 67 5.90 7.51 -4.53
C VAL A 67 5.21 7.04 -3.25
N ALA A 68 4.73 5.79 -3.19
CA ALA A 68 4.09 5.22 -2.01
C ALA A 68 5.04 5.16 -0.80
N VAL A 69 6.30 4.75 -1.00
CA VAL A 69 7.32 4.75 0.05
C VAL A 69 7.62 6.17 0.51
N PHE A 70 7.73 7.12 -0.41
CA PHE A 70 7.99 8.52 -0.09
C PHE A 70 6.86 9.13 0.74
N ILE A 71 5.60 8.92 0.34
CA ILE A 71 4.41 9.38 1.07
C ILE A 71 4.31 8.73 2.45
N MET A 72 4.60 7.42 2.57
CA MET A 72 4.61 6.76 3.88
C MET A 72 5.70 7.32 4.78
N GLY A 73 6.92 7.54 4.26
CA GLY A 73 8.01 8.14 5.01
C GLY A 73 7.63 9.50 5.58
N ILE A 74 7.01 10.36 4.76
CA ILE A 74 6.47 11.66 5.19
C ILE A 74 5.37 11.45 6.24
N THR A 75 4.42 10.56 6.00
CA THR A 75 3.29 10.31 6.92
C THR A 75 3.77 9.81 8.29
N ILE A 76 4.75 8.89 8.32
CA ILE A 76 5.35 8.40 9.57
C ILE A 76 6.10 9.52 10.28
N TYR A 77 6.90 10.30 9.55
CA TYR A 77 7.62 11.45 10.09
C TYR A 77 6.67 12.46 10.72
N GLN A 78 5.55 12.75 10.05
CA GLN A 78 4.56 13.71 10.50
C GLN A 78 3.76 13.19 11.70
N ILE A 79 3.41 11.89 11.71
CA ILE A 79 2.85 11.23 12.91
C ILE A 79 3.86 11.34 14.07
N ASN A 80 5.14 11.04 13.86
CA ASN A 80 6.15 11.13 14.92
C ASN A 80 6.25 12.56 15.48
N SER A 81 6.28 13.56 14.60
CA SER A 81 6.33 14.98 14.97
C SER A 81 5.09 15.46 15.74
N GLU A 82 3.90 14.92 15.44
CA GLU A 82 2.66 15.29 16.12
C GLU A 82 2.52 14.55 17.47
N PHE A 83 3.04 13.32 17.58
CA PHE A 83 2.98 12.51 18.80
C PHE A 83 4.01 12.91 19.87
N ASP A 84 5.07 13.65 19.51
CA ASP A 84 6.03 14.23 20.47
C ASP A 84 5.43 15.39 21.31
N HIS A 85 4.18 15.77 21.05
CA HIS A 85 3.43 16.82 21.80
C HIS A 85 2.29 16.28 22.66
N ILE A 86 2.17 14.96 22.88
CA ILE A 86 1.21 14.40 23.86
C ILE A 86 1.81 14.33 25.27
N ASP A 87 2.93 15.02 25.52
CA ASP A 87 3.43 15.25 26.87
C ASP A 87 3.25 16.72 27.26
N THR A 88 2.04 17.03 27.72
CA THR A 88 1.90 17.99 28.81
C THR A 88 1.01 17.37 29.87
N ASP A 89 1.63 16.59 30.74
CA ASP A 89 1.34 16.39 32.16
C ASP A 89 1.17 17.73 32.92
N ARG A 90 0.32 18.63 32.41
CA ARG A 90 -0.07 19.91 33.00
C ARG A 90 -1.57 19.93 33.29
N LEU A 91 -2.07 18.84 33.86
CA LEU A 91 -3.34 18.82 34.58
C LEU A 91 -3.12 18.62 36.10
N SER A 92 -2.07 19.24 36.65
CA SER A 92 -1.86 19.36 38.10
C SER A 92 -1.93 20.81 38.57
N GLU A 93 -3.03 21.50 38.30
CA GLU A 93 -3.35 22.76 38.98
C GLU A 93 -4.86 22.90 39.03
N LEU A 94 -5.45 22.27 40.05
CA LEU A 94 -6.55 22.80 40.85
C LEU A 94 -6.57 21.96 42.13
N LYS A 95 -5.48 22.10 42.89
CA LYS A 95 -5.55 21.99 44.33
C LYS A 95 -5.94 23.39 44.80
N ASP A 96 -7.24 23.61 44.93
CA ASP A 96 -7.92 24.42 45.95
C ASP A 96 -9.44 24.26 45.78
#